data_AF-A0A526TB62-F1
#
_entry.id   AF-A0A526TB62-F1
#
_cell.length_a   1.000
_cell.length_b   1.000
_cell.length_c   1.000
_cell.angle_alpha   90.00
_cell.angle_beta   90.00
_cell.angle_gamma   90.00
#
_symmetry.space_group_name_H-M   'P 1'
#
loop_
_entity.id
_entity.type
_entity.pdbx_description
1 polymer ?
#
loop_
_entity_poly.entity_id
_entity_poly.type
_entity_poly.pdbx_seq_one_letter_code
_entity_poly.pdbx_strand_id
1 'polypeptide(L)'
;IFAQLDKTIGGSDGLEGRVGIEVTRPLSQSLMIGASASAVFADENYMQAYFGVTPEQSARSGLARYDAGAGLKRADFSISATYM
;
A
#
# COMPACT_ATOMS: atom_id res chain seq x y z
N ILE A 1 -7.23 -11.31 11.17
CA ILE A 1 -6.12 -11.19 10.20
C ILE A 1 -6.70 -11.29 8.80
N PHE A 2 -6.10 -10.63 7.81
CA PHE A 2 -6.54 -10.69 6.42
C PHE A 2 -5.35 -10.60 5.47
N ALA A 3 -5.56 -11.04 4.23
CA ALA A 3 -4.64 -10.89 3.11
C ALA A 3 -5.44 -10.59 1.83
N GLN A 4 -4.90 -9.75 0.96
CA GLN A 4 -5.48 -9.35 -0.32
C GLN A 4 -4.37 -9.27 -1.38
N LEU A 5 -4.72 -9.62 -2.62
CA LEU A 5 -3.87 -9.47 -3.80
C LEU A 5 -4.63 -8.66 -4.85
N ASP A 6 -3.98 -7.64 -5.39
CA ASP A 6 -4.54 -6.76 -6.41
C ASP A 6 -3.60 -6.73 -7.62
N LYS A 7 -4.11 -6.94 -8.83
CA LYS A 7 -3.36 -6.84 -10.09
C LYS A 7 -3.90 -5.66 -10.89
N THR A 8 -3.04 -4.70 -11.19
CA THR A 8 -3.40 -3.56 -12.05
C THR A 8 -3.23 -3.97 -13.51
N ILE A 9 -4.22 -3.69 -14.36
CA ILE A 9 -4.15 -3.93 -15.81
C ILE A 9 -4.14 -2.57 -16.52
N GLY A 10 -3.06 -2.29 -17.27
CA GLY A 10 -2.79 -0.97 -17.85
C GLY A 10 -2.18 0.01 -16.84
N GLY A 11 -1.36 0.95 -17.32
CA GLY A 11 -0.55 1.81 -16.43
C GLY A 11 0.73 1.10 -16.00
N SER A 12 0.82 0.66 -14.74
CA SER A 12 2.00 -0.03 -14.22
C SER A 12 2.10 -1.51 -14.56
N ASP A 13 0.98 -2.16 -14.89
CA ASP A 13 0.87 -3.63 -15.02
C ASP A 13 1.51 -4.38 -13.82
N GLY A 14 1.38 -3.80 -12.62
CA GLY A 14 2.01 -4.30 -11.40
C GLY A 14 1.06 -5.08 -10.49
N LEU A 15 1.63 -5.97 -9.68
CA LEU A 15 0.97 -6.72 -8.63
C LEU A 15 1.22 -6.06 -7.26
N GLU A 16 0.18 -6.03 -6.45
CA GLU A 16 0.24 -5.59 -5.06
C GLU A 16 -0.31 -6.66 -4.11
N GLY A 17 0.30 -6.79 -2.94
CA GLY A 17 -0.16 -7.66 -1.87
C GLY A 17 -0.32 -6.89 -0.57
N ARG A 18 -1.49 -6.98 0.04
CA ARG A 18 -1.80 -6.35 1.33
C ARG A 18 -2.02 -7.42 2.38
N VAL A 19 -1.37 -7.26 3.54
CA VAL A 19 -1.56 -8.13 4.70
C VAL A 19 -1.84 -7.29 5.92
N GLY A 20 -2.72 -7.74 6.81
CA GLY A 20 -3.08 -6.94 7.97
C GLY A 20 -3.89 -7.64 9.05
N ILE A 21 -4.11 -6.90 10.12
CA ILE A 21 -4.92 -7.27 11.27
C ILE A 21 -5.92 -6.15 11.54
N GLU A 22 -7.10 -6.54 12.00
CA GLU A 22 -8.16 -5.62 12.39
C GLU A 22 -8.90 -6.23 13.58
N VAL A 23 -9.21 -5.38 14.55
CA VAL A 23 -9.93 -5.74 15.77
C VAL A 23 -10.97 -4.65 16.03
N THR A 24 -12.22 -5.08 16.16
CA THR A 24 -13.32 -4.23 16.63
C THR A 24 -13.87 -4.80 17.93
N ARG A 25 -14.12 -3.94 18.91
CA ARG A 25 -14.67 -4.32 20.22
C ARG A 25 -15.72 -3.32 20.69
N PRO A 26 -16.88 -3.78 21.18
CA PRO A 26 -17.79 -2.92 21.92
C PRO A 26 -17.18 -2.61 23.30
N LEU A 27 -17.16 -1.33 23.68
CA LEU A 27 -16.85 -0.91 25.05
C LEU A 27 -18.13 -0.70 25.89
N SER A 28 -19.25 -0.39 25.25
CA SER A 28 -20.58 -0.29 25.86
C SER A 28 -21.66 -0.63 24.83
N GLN A 29 -22.95 -0.49 25.20
CA GLN A 29 -24.07 -0.65 24.26
C GLN A 29 -24.08 0.41 23.15
N SER A 30 -23.46 1.57 23.39
CA SER A 30 -23.47 2.72 22.49
C SER A 30 -22.08 3.07 21.95
N LEU A 31 -21.01 2.41 22.39
CA LEU A 31 -19.63 2.74 22.00
C LEU A 31 -18.90 1.51 21.46
N MET A 32 -18.42 1.61 20.21
CA MET A 32 -17.52 0.64 19.59
C MET A 32 -16.17 1.27 19.32
N ILE A 33 -15.10 0.52 19.59
CA ILE A 33 -13.73 0.89 19.22
C ILE A 33 -13.19 -0.08 18.17
N GLY A 34 -12.42 0.45 17.23
CA GLY A 34 -11.71 -0.31 16.22
C GLY A 34 -10.22 0.02 16.22
N ALA A 35 -9.39 -0.95 15.89
CA ALA A 35 -7.98 -0.76 15.61
C ALA A 35 -7.56 -1.67 14.45
N SER A 36 -6.77 -1.17 13.51
CA SER A 36 -6.24 -1.95 12.40
C SER A 36 -4.80 -1.56 12.08
N ALA A 37 -4.04 -2.53 11.55
CA ALA A 37 -2.68 -2.35 11.09
C ALA A 37 -2.45 -3.21 9.84
N SER A 38 -1.75 -2.71 8.84
CA SER A 38 -1.49 -3.45 7.61
C SER A 38 -0.25 -2.97 6.87
N ALA A 39 0.31 -3.82 6.03
CA ALA A 39 1.38 -3.49 5.10
C ALA A 39 0.97 -3.85 3.68
N VAL A 40 1.39 -3.03 2.71
CA VAL A 40 1.22 -3.26 1.28
C VAL A 40 2.61 -3.41 0.65
N PHE A 41 2.80 -4.52 -0.03
CA PHE A 41 3.97 -4.82 -0.84
C PHE A 41 3.60 -4.73 -2.31
N ALA A 42 4.53 -4.31 -3.15
CA ALA A 42 4.32 -4.22 -4.58
C ALA A 42 5.51 -4.83 -5.32
N ASP A 43 5.24 -5.37 -6.51
CA ASP A 43 6.27 -5.90 -7.39
C ASP A 43 7.12 -4.79 -8.04
N GLU A 44 8.18 -5.19 -8.72
CA GLU A 44 9.10 -4.26 -9.37
C GLU A 44 8.42 -3.45 -10.48
N ASN A 45 7.42 -3.99 -11.18
CA ASN A 45 6.70 -3.27 -12.22
C ASN A 45 5.91 -2.09 -11.63
N TYR A 46 5.17 -2.33 -10.55
CA TYR A 46 4.49 -1.27 -9.83
C TYR A 46 5.48 -0.25 -9.28
N MET A 47 6.54 -0.72 -8.60
CA MET A 47 7.50 0.14 -7.93
C MET A 47 8.27 1.01 -8.94
N GLN A 48 8.69 0.43 -10.07
CA GLN A 48 9.36 1.15 -11.16
C GLN A 48 8.44 2.18 -11.82
N ALA A 49 7.16 1.85 -12.04
CA ALA A 49 6.23 2.74 -12.71
C ALA A 49 5.91 4.02 -11.92
N TYR A 50 5.85 3.93 -10.58
CA TYR A 50 5.44 5.05 -9.73
C TYR A 50 6.56 5.69 -8.93
N PHE A 51 7.63 4.96 -8.63
CA PHE A 51 8.75 5.46 -7.82
C PHE A 51 10.10 5.41 -8.56
N GLY A 52 10.20 4.70 -9.68
CA GLY A 52 11.40 4.60 -10.50
C GLY A 52 11.60 5.79 -11.46
N VAL A 53 12.83 5.90 -11.97
CA VAL A 53 13.20 6.82 -13.05
C VAL A 53 13.95 6.04 -14.11
N THR A 54 13.33 5.86 -15.28
CA THR A 54 13.91 5.15 -16.43
C THR A 54 15.04 5.95 -17.09
N PRO A 55 15.91 5.33 -17.90
CA PRO A 55 16.93 6.04 -18.69
C PRO A 55 16.38 7.13 -19.58
N GLU A 56 15.27 6.85 -20.25
CA GLU A 56 14.62 7.79 -21.17
C GLU A 56 14.05 8.99 -20.40
N GLN A 57 13.47 8.75 -19.23
CA GLN A 57 13.00 9.82 -18.34
C GLN A 57 14.17 10.63 -17.77
N SER A 58 15.26 9.97 -17.36
CA SER A 58 16.48 10.61 -16.86
C SER A 58 17.07 11.55 -17.92
N ALA A 59 17.23 11.07 -19.16
CA ALA A 59 17.75 11.86 -20.27
C ALA A 59 16.87 13.08 -20.60
N ARG A 60 15.55 12.97 -20.46
CA ARG A 60 14.60 14.06 -20.76
C ARG A 60 14.42 15.06 -19.63
N SER A 61 14.58 14.63 -18.38
CA SER A 61 14.31 15.45 -17.19
C SER A 61 15.58 15.99 -16.50
N GLY A 62 16.74 15.37 -16.75
CA GLY A 62 17.96 15.62 -15.99
C GLY A 62 17.98 15.01 -14.59
N LEU A 63 16.93 14.27 -14.19
CA LEU A 63 16.91 13.52 -12.93
C LEU A 63 17.83 12.31 -13.02
N ALA A 64 18.43 11.90 -11.89
CA ALA A 64 19.22 10.68 -11.83
C ALA A 64 18.33 9.44 -12.06
N ARG A 65 18.83 8.47 -12.83
CA ARG A 65 18.19 7.16 -13.00
C ARG A 65 18.00 6.51 -11.64
N TYR A 66 16.85 5.87 -11.44
CA TYR A 66 16.54 5.09 -10.26
C TYR A 66 15.76 3.83 -10.65
N ASP A 67 16.33 2.68 -10.34
CA ASP A 67 15.70 1.39 -10.56
C ASP A 67 15.04 0.93 -9.25
N ALA A 68 13.72 1.09 -9.17
CA ALA A 68 12.94 0.74 -8.00
C ALA A 68 12.56 -0.75 -8.04
N GLY A 69 13.16 -1.54 -7.16
CA GLY A 69 12.84 -2.95 -7.00
C GLY A 69 11.51 -3.20 -6.27
N ALA A 70 11.06 -4.46 -6.28
CA ALA A 70 9.93 -4.91 -5.48
C ALA A 70 10.16 -4.68 -3.98
N GLY A 71 9.09 -4.37 -3.22
CA GLY A 71 9.24 -4.13 -1.79
C GLY A 71 8.01 -3.58 -1.08
N LEU A 72 8.23 -3.04 0.11
CA LEU A 72 7.19 -2.39 0.91
C LEU A 72 6.78 -1.07 0.26
N LYS A 73 5.52 -0.99 -0.19
CA LYS A 73 4.93 0.25 -0.73
C LYS A 73 4.41 1.16 0.38
N ARG A 74 3.70 0.59 1.36
CA ARG A 74 2.96 1.36 2.38
C ARG A 74 2.76 0.56 3.65
N ALA A 75 2.79 1.23 4.79
CA ALA A 75 2.29 0.72 6.07
C ALA A 75 1.13 1.60 6.55
N ASP A 76 0.09 0.98 7.08
CA ASP A 76 -1.10 1.66 7.58
C ASP A 76 -1.40 1.25 9.00
N PHE A 77 -1.96 2.20 9.75
CA PHE A 77 -2.52 2.00 11.06
C PHE A 77 -3.75 2.89 11.23
N SER A 78 -4.77 2.39 11.93
CA SER A 78 -5.99 3.15 12.22
C SER A 78 -6.53 2.81 13.60
N ILE A 79 -7.10 3.81 14.27
CA ILE A 79 -7.92 3.65 15.48
C ILE A 79 -9.22 4.40 15.22
N SER A 80 -10.35 3.79 15.56
CA SER A 80 -11.68 4.39 15.43
C SER A 80 -12.48 4.25 16.72
N ALA A 81 -13.38 5.20 16.95
CA ALA A 81 -14.39 5.15 17.99
C ALA A 81 -15.72 5.62 17.38
N THR A 82 -16.74 4.79 17.47
CA THR A 82 -18.06 5.04 16.91
C THR A 82 -19.08 5.05 18.05
N TYR A 83 -19.83 6.15 18.16
CA TYR A 83 -20.90 6.30 19.14
C TYR A 83 -22.26 6.22 18.45
N MET A 84 -23.21 5.47 19.03
CA MET A 84 -24.56 5.25 18.53
C MET A 84 -25.62 5.75 19.50
#